data_AF-A0A5A7NF28-F1
#
_entry.id   AF-A0A5A7NF28-F1
#
_cell.length_a   1.000
_cell.length_b   1.000
_cell.length_c   1.000
_cell.angle_alpha   90.00
_cell.angle_beta   90.00
_cell.angle_gamma   90.00
#
_symmetry.space_group_name_H-M   'P 1'
#
loop_
_entity.id
_entity.type
_entity.pdbx_description
1 polymer ?
#
loop_
_entity_poly.entity_id
_entity_poly.type
_entity_poly.pdbx_seq_one_letter_code
_entity_poly.pdbx_strand_id
1 'polypeptide(L)' 'MTQISDSPSIEKRVELVNSRGLHARASAKFVKTAENFNATISVEKDGISVCGTSIMG' A
#
# COMPACT_ATOMS: atom_id res chain seq x y z
N MET A 1 18.56 8.13 12.77
CA MET A 1 18.70 6.79 12.18
C MET A 1 17.49 6.54 11.29
N THR A 2 17.56 6.98 10.03
CA THR A 2 16.62 6.53 8.99
C THR A 2 17.46 6.42 7.73
N GLN A 3 17.85 5.20 7.39
CA GLN A 3 18.55 4.92 6.14
C GLN A 3 17.56 5.17 5.00
N ILE A 4 17.80 6.24 4.24
CA ILE A 4 17.19 6.43 2.93
C ILE A 4 18.04 5.55 2.01
N SER A 5 17.66 4.28 1.86
CA SER A 5 18.21 3.42 0.81
C SER A 5 17.68 3.97 -0.51
N ASP A 6 18.57 4.63 -1.24
CA ASP A 6 18.36 5.31 -2.52
C ASP A 6 18.10 4.29 -3.65
N SER A 7 16.99 3.56 -3.53
CA SER A 7 16.42 2.72 -4.58
C SER A 7 15.29 3.52 -5.24
N PRO A 8 15.12 3.51 -6.57
CA PRO A 8 14.06 4.25 -7.22
C PRO A 8 12.69 3.68 -6.82
N SER A 9 12.11 4.23 -5.75
CA SER A 9 10.76 3.90 -5.28
C SER A 9 9.81 4.94 -5.86
N ILE A 10 8.79 4.47 -6.59
CA ILE A 10 7.75 5.33 -7.13
C ILE A 10 6.66 5.44 -6.09
N GLU A 11 6.47 6.64 -5.55
CA GLU A 11 5.39 6.95 -4.63
C GLU A 11 4.34 7.87 -5.26
N LYS A 12 3.08 7.69 -4.86
CA LYS A 12 2.00 8.58 -5.25
C LYS A 12 0.96 8.67 -4.14
N ARG A 13 0.62 9.90 -3.74
CA ARG A 13 -0.52 10.15 -2.86
C ARG A 13 -1.82 10.06 -3.64
N VAL A 14 -2.77 9.33 -3.10
CA VAL A 14 -4.11 9.13 -3.67
C VAL A 14 -5.15 9.43 -2.61
N GLU A 15 -6.29 9.97 -3.05
CA GLU A 15 -7.43 10.21 -2.16
C GLU A 15 -8.26 8.94 -2.02
N LEU A 16 -8.54 8.55 -0.78
CA LEU A 16 -9.43 7.44 -0.46
C LEU A 16 -10.89 7.90 -0.55
N VAL A 17 -11.48 7.76 -1.73
CA VAL A 17 -12.88 8.15 -1.99
C VAL A 17 -13.91 7.28 -1.25
N ASN A 18 -13.49 6.11 -0.74
CA ASN A 18 -14.36 5.29 0.09
C ASN A 18 -14.46 5.92 1.48
N SER A 19 -15.66 6.38 1.84
CA SER A 19 -15.94 6.95 3.17
C SER A 19 -15.62 5.99 4.32
N ARG A 20 -15.65 4.68 4.06
CA ARG A 20 -15.29 3.67 5.06
C ARG A 20 -13.80 3.31 5.05
N GLY A 21 -13.02 3.79 4.08
CA GLY A 21 -11.59 3.53 3.95
C GLY A 21 -11.24 2.30 3.11
N LEU A 22 -9.97 1.90 3.13
CA LEU A 22 -9.46 0.73 2.41
C LEU A 22 -9.63 -0.53 3.25
N HIS A 23 -10.87 -0.96 3.50
CA HIS A 23 -11.14 -2.18 4.27
C HIS A 23 -12.02 -3.20 3.52
N ALA A 24 -12.04 -4.43 4.03
CA ALA A 24 -12.86 -5.54 3.53
C ALA A 24 -12.64 -5.83 2.03
N ARG A 25 -13.68 -5.65 1.20
CA ARG A 25 -13.63 -5.98 -0.24
C ARG A 25 -12.62 -5.11 -1.01
N ALA A 26 -12.41 -3.86 -0.58
CA ALA A 26 -11.50 -2.93 -1.24
C ALA A 26 -10.04 -3.39 -1.06
N SER A 27 -9.65 -3.78 0.15
CA SER A 27 -8.32 -4.33 0.46
C SER A 27 -8.07 -5.63 -0.27
N ALA A 28 -9.07 -6.53 -0.32
CA ALA A 28 -8.95 -7.79 -1.06
C ALA A 28 -8.69 -7.56 -2.57
N LYS A 29 -9.40 -6.60 -3.18
CA LYS A 29 -9.19 -6.24 -4.59
C LYS A 29 -7.83 -5.58 -4.81
N PHE A 30 -7.39 -4.75 -3.87
CA PHE A 30 -6.08 -4.11 -3.91
C PHE A 30 -4.95 -5.15 -3.83
N VAL A 31 -4.96 -6.00 -2.79
CA VAL A 31 -3.96 -7.07 -2.59
C VAL A 31 -3.90 -7.99 -3.80
N LYS A 32 -5.05 -8.45 -4.30
CA LYS A 32 -5.11 -9.29 -5.51
C LYS A 32 -4.53 -8.60 -6.74
N THR A 33 -4.63 -7.27 -6.83
CA THR A 33 -4.04 -6.51 -7.94
C THR A 33 -2.53 -6.39 -7.75
N ALA A 34 -2.09 -6.04 -6.52
CA ALA A 34 -0.70 -5.90 -6.14
C ALA A 34 0.11 -7.21 -6.34
N GLU A 35 -0.50 -8.37 -6.05
CA GLU A 35 0.09 -9.70 -6.25
C GLU A 35 0.47 -10.01 -7.71
N ASN A 36 -0.12 -9.33 -8.71
CA ASN A 36 0.21 -9.58 -10.11
C ASN A 36 1.49 -8.86 -10.57
N PHE A 37 2.09 -8.02 -9.72
CA PHE A 37 3.28 -7.27 -10.05
C PHE A 37 4.49 -7.86 -9.32
N ASN A 38 5.61 -7.99 -10.04
CA ASN A 38 6.89 -8.37 -9.44
C ASN A 38 7.58 -7.14 -8.83
N ALA A 39 6.94 -6.55 -7.81
CA ALA A 39 7.43 -5.36 -7.11
C ALA A 39 7.01 -5.38 -5.63
N THR A 40 7.85 -4.79 -4.78
CA THR A 40 7.49 -4.55 -3.38
C THR A 40 6.56 -3.35 -3.30
N ILE A 41 5.29 -3.59 -2.97
CA ILE A 41 4.25 -2.56 -2.85
C ILE A 41 3.98 -2.32 -1.37
N SER A 42 3.98 -1.06 -0.95
CA SER A 42 3.65 -0.63 0.42
C SER A 42 2.57 0.44 0.39
N VAL A 43 1.72 0.47 1.41
CA VAL A 43 0.67 1.48 1.59
C VAL A 43 0.91 2.16 2.92
N GLU A 44 0.94 3.50 2.92
CA GLU A 44 1.07 4.30 4.13
C GLU A 44 -0.20 5.12 4.39
N LYS A 45 -0.66 5.12 5.64
CA LYS A 45 -1.72 6.00 6.13
C LYS A 45 -1.36 6.49 7.53
N ASP A 46 -1.40 7.81 7.74
CA ASP A 46 -1.15 8.45 9.04
C ASP A 46 0.17 8.01 9.72
N GLY A 47 1.22 7.78 8.92
CA GLY A 47 2.53 7.32 9.40
C GLY A 47 2.62 5.81 9.67
N ILE A 48 1.54 5.06 9.45
CA ILE A 48 1.52 3.59 9.52
C ILE A 48 1.69 3.06 8.11
N SER A 49 2.80 2.36 7.86
CA SER A 49 3.10 1.71 6.58
C SER A 49 2.93 0.21 6.70
N VAL A 50 2.24 -0.39 5.73
CA VAL A 50 1.95 -1.82 5.67
C VAL A 50 2.24 -2.38 4.28
N CYS A 51 2.53 -3.67 4.21
CA CYS A 51 2.74 -4.35 2.93
C CYS A 51 1.45 -4.40 2.13
N GLY A 52 1.47 -3.89 0.91
CA GLY A 52 0.32 -3.84 0.01
C GLY A 52 -0.12 -5.21 -0.55
N THR A 53 0.69 -6.24 -0.35
CA THR A 53 0.38 -7.65 -0.67
C THR A 53 -0.21 -8.42 0.52
N SER A 54 -0.40 -7.78 1.68
CA SER A 54 -1.02 -8.40 2.85
C SER A 54 -2.41 -7.82 3.10
N ILE A 55 -3.40 -8.68 3.30
CA ILE A 55 -4.79 -8.28 3.61
C ILE A 55 -5.01 -7.95 5.10
N MET A 56 -4.05 -8.28 5.96
CA MET A 56 -4.17 -8.18 7.41
C MET A 56 -3.53 -6.92 8.01
N GLY A 57 -2.91 -6.08 7.17
CA GLY A 57 -2.23 -4.84 7.54
C GLY A 57 -3.16 -3.68 7.82
#